data_AF-A0A959IDH6-F1
#
_entry.id   AF-A0A959IDH6-F1
#
_cell.length_a   1.000
_cell.length_b   1.000
_cell.length_c   1.000
_cell.angle_alpha   90.00
_cell.angle_beta   90.00
_cell.angle_gamma   90.00
#
_symmetry.space_group_name_H-M   'P 1'
#
loop_
_entity.id
_entity.type
_entity.pdbx_description
1 polymer ?
#
loop_
_entity_poly.entity_id
_entity_poly.type
_entity_poly.pdbx_seq_one_letter_code
_entity_poly.pdbx_strand_id
1 'polypeptide(L)'
;METKKNLITRDWLAVERTKLANERTFLSYFRTGVVFLATGVGLLKITWLQEVDYLGYFFIASAPVLIGIGLYRLYRMRAVIRKYYQEPQDD
;
A
#
# COMPACT_ATOMS: atom_id res chain seq x y z
N MET A 1 32.60 -11.01 25.81
CA MET A 1 31.31 -11.55 25.37
C MET A 1 30.36 -10.37 25.17
N GLU A 2 30.22 -9.81 23.96
CA GLU A 2 29.38 -8.62 23.74
C GLU A 2 28.79 -8.48 22.31
N THR A 3 28.78 -9.56 21.53
CA THR A 3 28.45 -9.51 20.10
C THR A 3 27.03 -9.97 19.73
N LYS A 4 26.33 -10.75 20.58
CA LYS A 4 25.00 -11.31 20.25
C LYS A 4 23.86 -10.27 20.25
N LYS A 5 23.94 -9.24 21.11
CA LYS A 5 22.84 -8.25 21.27
C LYS A 5 22.73 -7.24 20.13
N ASN A 6 23.86 -6.85 19.52
CA ASN A 6 23.89 -5.85 18.44
C ASN A 6 23.37 -6.39 17.10
N LEU A 7 23.46 -7.70 16.85
CA LEU A 7 22.92 -8.33 15.65
C LEU A 7 21.38 -8.22 15.63
N ILE A 8 20.74 -8.61 16.74
CA ILE A 8 19.27 -8.56 16.90
C ILE A 8 18.71 -7.14 16.66
N THR A 9 19.36 -6.10 17.20
CA THR A 9 18.90 -4.71 17.02
C THR A 9 19.06 -4.22 15.58
N ARG A 10 20.13 -4.62 14.89
CA ARG A 10 20.36 -4.27 13.48
C ARG A 10 19.38 -4.98 12.55
N ASP A 11 19.10 -6.25 12.81
CA ASP A 11 18.17 -7.06 12.02
C ASP A 11 16.73 -6.55 12.21
N TRP A 12 16.34 -6.20 13.43
CA TRP A 12 15.06 -5.55 13.70
C TRP A 12 14.92 -4.22 12.94
N LEU A 13 15.97 -3.39 12.98
CA LEU A 13 15.96 -2.11 12.26
C LEU A 13 15.90 -2.30 10.73
N ALA A 14 16.49 -3.37 10.20
CA ALA A 14 16.40 -3.73 8.78
C ALA A 14 14.98 -4.15 8.37
N VAL A 15 14.26 -4.89 9.23
CA VAL A 15 12.85 -5.25 9.02
C VAL A 15 11.94 -4.02 9.07
N GLU A 16 12.15 -3.13 10.04
CA GLU A 16 11.39 -1.87 10.18
C GLU A 16 11.51 -1.01 8.92
N ARG A 17 12.72 -0.87 8.36
CA ARG A 17 12.97 -0.13 7.11
C ARG A 17 12.25 -0.75 5.91
N THR A 18 12.26 -2.08 5.82
CA THR A 18 11.57 -2.82 4.74
C THR A 18 10.05 -2.64 4.84
N LYS A 19 9.51 -2.69 6.06
CA LYS A 19 8.09 -2.45 6.34
C LYS A 19 7.69 -1.02 5.97
N LEU A 20 8.44 -0.02 6.41
CA LEU A 20 8.18 1.39 6.13
C LEU A 20 8.25 1.69 4.63
N ALA A 21 9.21 1.07 3.91
CA ALA A 21 9.28 1.18 2.46
C ALA A 21 8.04 0.60 1.76
N ASN A 22 7.49 -0.50 2.27
CA ASN A 22 6.30 -1.13 1.71
C ASN A 22 5.01 -0.37 2.04
N GLU A 23 4.93 0.23 3.24
CA GLU A 23 3.85 1.16 3.62
C GLU A 23 3.88 2.43 2.77
N ARG A 24 5.07 2.98 2.46
CA ARG A 24 5.21 4.08 1.52
C ARG A 24 4.68 3.72 0.13
N THR A 25 5.00 2.53 -0.37
CA THR A 25 4.46 2.05 -1.66
C THR A 25 2.94 1.93 -1.61
N PHE A 26 2.37 1.40 -0.52
CA PHE A 26 0.93 1.38 -0.31
C PHE A 26 0.31 2.78 -0.32
N LEU A 27 0.88 3.74 0.40
CA LEU A 27 0.40 5.12 0.44
C LEU A 27 0.47 5.80 -0.94
N SER A 28 1.40 5.41 -1.80
CA SER A 28 1.45 5.86 -3.20
C SER A 28 0.27 5.32 -4.02
N TYR A 29 -0.05 4.03 -3.89
CA TYR A 29 -1.26 3.44 -4.50
C TYR A 29 -2.55 4.07 -3.95
N PHE A 30 -2.59 4.34 -2.65
CA PHE A 30 -3.73 5.00 -2.02
C PHE A 30 -3.91 6.43 -2.57
N ARG A 31 -2.83 7.21 -2.64
CA ARG A 31 -2.85 8.57 -3.20
C ARG A 31 -3.37 8.57 -4.63
N THR A 32 -2.84 7.69 -5.49
CA THR A 32 -3.30 7.60 -6.88
C THR A 32 -4.78 7.22 -6.95
N GLY A 33 -5.24 6.27 -6.14
CA GLY A 33 -6.68 5.95 -6.03
C GLY A 33 -7.55 7.15 -5.64
N VAL A 34 -7.14 7.93 -4.63
CA VAL A 34 -7.88 9.14 -4.20
C VAL A 34 -7.93 10.20 -5.28
N VAL A 35 -6.82 10.42 -6.00
CA VAL A 35 -6.79 11.35 -7.15
C VAL A 35 -7.76 10.88 -8.23
N PHE A 36 -7.78 9.59 -8.56
CA PHE A 36 -8.72 9.05 -9.54
C PHE A 36 -10.19 9.21 -9.09
N LEU A 37 -10.50 8.99 -7.81
CA LEU A 37 -11.84 9.27 -7.27
C LEU A 37 -12.21 10.76 -7.40
N ALA A 38 -11.32 11.65 -6.98
CA ALA A 38 -11.56 13.09 -7.03
C ALA A 38 -11.76 13.57 -8.47
N THR A 39 -10.94 13.08 -9.41
CA THR A 39 -11.09 13.35 -10.84
C THR A 39 -12.40 12.79 -11.36
N GLY A 40 -12.75 11.54 -11.08
CA GLY A 40 -14.00 10.93 -11.55
C GLY A 40 -15.25 11.67 -11.03
N VAL A 41 -15.29 12.00 -9.74
CA VAL A 41 -16.37 12.82 -9.16
C VAL A 41 -16.40 14.23 -9.75
N GLY A 42 -15.23 14.82 -10.00
CA GLY A 42 -15.11 16.12 -10.67
C GLY A 42 -15.68 16.10 -12.08
N LEU A 43 -15.38 15.07 -12.87
CA LEU A 43 -15.88 14.87 -14.22
C LEU A 43 -17.41 14.71 -14.25
N LEU A 44 -17.98 13.89 -13.35
CA LEU A 44 -19.44 13.72 -13.24
C LEU A 44 -20.19 15.01 -12.85
N LYS A 45 -19.49 15.98 -12.25
CA LYS A 45 -20.09 17.28 -11.90
C LYS A 45 -20.15 18.24 -13.10
N ILE A 46 -19.48 17.94 -14.21
CA ILE A 46 -19.49 18.78 -15.41
C ILE A 46 -20.74 18.46 -16.22
N THR A 47 -21.85 19.11 -15.86
CA THR A 47 -23.17 18.89 -16.49
C THR A 47 -23.27 19.36 -17.95
N TRP A 48 -22.29 20.13 -18.43
CA TRP A 48 -22.25 20.65 -19.81
C TRP A 48 -21.66 19.66 -20.83
N LEU A 49 -20.99 18.60 -20.38
CA LEU A 49 -20.35 17.60 -21.26
C LEU A 49 -20.88 16.19 -20.95
N GLN A 50 -22.05 15.85 -21.50
CA GLN A 50 -22.65 14.52 -21.33
C GLN A 50 -21.77 13.38 -21.87
N GLU A 51 -20.89 13.63 -22.84
CA GLU A 51 -19.94 12.61 -23.34
C GLU A 51 -18.88 12.20 -22.30
N VAL A 52 -18.67 13.01 -21.26
CA VAL A 52 -17.58 12.79 -20.29
C VAL A 52 -18.04 11.98 -19.08
N ASP A 53 -19.35 11.77 -18.91
CA ASP A 53 -19.90 10.99 -17.81
C ASP A 53 -19.34 9.56 -17.76
N TYR A 54 -19.20 8.91 -18.92
CA TYR A 54 -18.61 7.57 -19.01
C TYR A 54 -17.17 7.53 -18.50
N LEU A 55 -16.37 8.58 -18.77
CA LEU A 55 -15.02 8.71 -18.24
C LEU A 55 -15.05 8.89 -16.72
N GLY A 56 -15.98 9.67 -16.19
CA GLY A 56 -16.19 9.82 -14.74
C GLY A 56 -16.42 8.48 -14.05
N TYR A 57 -17.32 7.66 -14.58
CA TYR A 57 -17.57 6.30 -14.07
C TYR A 57 -16.35 5.39 -14.18
N PHE A 58 -15.60 5.46 -15.29
CA PHE A 58 -14.36 4.69 -15.46
C PHE A 58 -13.31 5.05 -14.38
N PHE A 59 -13.11 6.35 -14.12
CA PHE A 59 -12.20 6.82 -13.08
C PHE A 59 -12.63 6.37 -11.69
N ILE A 60 -13.92 6.48 -11.36
CA ILE A 60 -14.46 6.01 -10.07
C ILE A 60 -14.32 4.50 -9.92
N ALA A 61 -14.58 3.71 -10.97
CA ALA A 61 -14.46 2.25 -10.94
C ALA A 61 -13.01 1.78 -10.82
N SER A 62 -12.06 2.49 -11.44
CA SER A 62 -10.63 2.14 -11.38
C SER A 62 -9.98 2.43 -10.02
N ALA A 63 -10.49 3.39 -9.25
CA ALA A 63 -9.92 3.75 -7.96
C ALA A 63 -9.97 2.65 -6.88
N PRO A 64 -11.09 1.95 -6.62
CA PRO A 64 -11.10 0.82 -5.69
C PRO A 64 -10.22 -0.32 -6.19
N VAL A 65 -10.02 -0.49 -7.51
CA VAL A 65 -9.07 -1.46 -8.06
C VAL A 65 -7.64 -1.11 -7.68
N LEU A 66 -7.22 0.15 -7.88
CA LEU A 66 -5.89 0.63 -7.49
C LEU A 66 -5.63 0.50 -5.98
N ILE A 67 -6.61 0.89 -5.16
CA ILE A 67 -6.54 0.77 -3.69
C ILE A 67 -6.51 -0.70 -3.27
N GLY A 68 -7.32 -1.55 -3.89
CA GLY A 68 -7.39 -2.99 -3.63
C GLY A 68 -6.07 -3.70 -3.94
N ILE A 69 -5.42 -3.38 -5.07
CA ILE A 69 -4.07 -3.89 -5.40
C ILE A 69 -3.05 -3.45 -4.35
N GLY A 70 -3.08 -2.18 -3.95
CA GLY A 70 -2.23 -1.65 -2.89
C GLY A 70 -2.41 -2.39 -1.56
N LEU A 71 -3.67 -2.56 -1.13
CA LEU A 71 -4.02 -3.29 0.10
C LEU A 71 -3.54 -4.74 0.03
N TYR A 72 -3.85 -5.46 -1.05
CA TYR A 72 -3.43 -6.85 -1.23
C TYR A 72 -1.91 -7.00 -1.09
N ARG A 73 -1.13 -6.11 -1.71
CA ARG A 73 0.34 -6.10 -1.61
C ARG A 73 0.83 -5.84 -0.19
N LEU A 74 0.18 -4.93 0.55
CA LEU A 74 0.51 -4.64 1.93
C LEU A 74 0.24 -5.83 2.85
N TYR A 75 -0.94 -6.46 2.72
CA TYR A 75 -1.33 -7.63 3.51
C TYR A 75 -0.44 -8.84 3.22
N ARG A 76 -0.14 -9.12 1.95
CA ARG A 76 0.75 -10.23 1.56
C ARG A 76 2.14 -10.10 2.21
N MET A 77 2.71 -8.89 2.21
CA MET A 77 4.02 -8.65 2.84
C MET A 77 3.96 -8.81 4.37
N ARG A 78 2.91 -8.30 5.01
CA ARG A 78 2.72 -8.45 6.47
C ARG A 78 2.57 -9.93 6.86
N ALA A 79 1.92 -10.75 6.03
CA ALA A 79 1.79 -12.18 6.26
C ALA A 79 3.13 -12.94 6.15
N VAL A 80 3.99 -12.55 5.20
CA VAL A 80 5.33 -13.15 5.04
C VAL A 80 6.21 -12.85 6.27
N ILE A 81 6.28 -11.59 6.71
CA ILE A 81 7.13 -11.19 7.84
C ILE A 81 6.70 -11.88 9.14
N ARG A 82 5.39 -12.02 9.38
CA ARG A 82 4.87 -12.69 10.59
C ARG A 82 5.27 -14.17 10.66
N LYS A 83 5.43 -14.85 9.53
CA LYS A 83 5.79 -16.28 9.49
C LYS A 83 7.27 -16.52 9.82
N TYR A 84 8.16 -15.57 9.48
CA TYR A 84 9.60 -15.71 9.71
C TYR A 84 10.06 -15.26 11.11
N TYR A 85 9.29 -14.44 11.82
CA TYR A 85 9.66 -13.93 13.14
C TYR A 85 9.02 -14.69 14.32
N GLN A 86 8.27 -15.76 14.04
CA GLN A 86 7.61 -16.61 15.06
C GLN A 86 8.32 -17.94 15.33
N GLU A 87 9.38 -18.29 14.59
CA GLU A 87 10.30 -19.33 15.07
C GLU A 87 11.19 -18.66 16.12
N PRO A 88 11.11 -19.08 17.40
CA PRO A 88 12.16 -18.74 18.36
C PRO A 88 13.43 -19.34 17.77
N GLN A 89 14.42 -18.50 17.50
CA GLN A 89 15.74 -18.96 17.14
C GLN A 89 16.37 -19.58 18.40
N ASP A 90 16.03 -20.84 18.65
CA ASP A 90 16.72 -21.73 19.58
C ASP A 90 18.08 -22.12 18.94
N ASP A 91 19.06 -21.23 19.10
CA ASP A 91 20.50 -21.52 19.04
C ASP A 91 21.20 -21.05 20.33
#